data_AF-A0A7G3FK51-F1
#
_entry.id   AF-A0A7G3FK51-F1
#
_cell.length_a   1.000
_cell.length_b   1.000
_cell.length_c   1.000
_cell.angle_alpha   90.00
_cell.angle_beta   90.00
_cell.angle_gamma   90.00
#
_symmetry.space_group_name_H-M   'P 1'
#
loop_
_entity.id
_entity.type
_entity.pdbx_description
1 polymer ?
#
loop_
_entity_poly.entity_id
_entity_poly.type
_entity_poly.pdbx_seq_one_letter_code
_entity_poly.pdbx_strand_id
1 'polypeptide(L)'
;MNKKRIKYFFLASVLIQMFVITSLATGSPLLTMTVVEGGSLPWGNLMTALMFILFPLNFLIIRSTRKVHPLPLKVFRTCVLVSLVLGVLWIPMTYALSGNWSATFHGEDTKSKIWWAYTYATPILPFAGYFLMRILSIFFKP
;
A
#
# COMPACT_ATOMS: atom_id res chain seq x y z
N MET A 1 -12.00 -17.82 -7.76
CA MET A 1 -10.95 -17.49 -8.75
C MET A 1 -10.10 -18.73 -9.03
N ASN A 2 -9.73 -19.00 -10.29
CA ASN A 2 -8.86 -20.13 -10.63
C ASN A 2 -7.50 -20.00 -9.90
N LYS A 3 -7.06 -21.05 -9.19
CA LYS A 3 -5.79 -21.06 -8.42
C LYS A 3 -4.59 -20.62 -9.26
N LYS A 4 -4.56 -20.94 -10.56
CA LYS A 4 -3.50 -20.49 -11.48
C LYS A 4 -3.52 -18.97 -11.69
N ARG A 5 -4.70 -18.37 -11.90
CA ARG A 5 -4.87 -16.92 -12.06
C ARG A 5 -4.41 -16.14 -10.81
N ILE A 6 -4.72 -16.66 -9.61
CA ILE A 6 -4.26 -16.06 -8.35
C ILE A 6 -2.73 -16.03 -8.28
N LYS A 7 -2.06 -17.13 -8.63
CA LYS A 7 -0.59 -17.22 -8.63
C LYS A 7 0.04 -16.24 -9.61
N TYR A 8 -0.48 -16.15 -10.83
CA TYR A 8 0.03 -15.20 -11.83
C TYR A 8 -0.17 -13.75 -11.40
N PHE A 9 -1.34 -13.42 -10.86
CA PHE A 9 -1.60 -12.09 -10.34
C PHE A 9 -0.65 -11.75 -9.18
N PHE A 10 -0.47 -12.67 -8.23
CA PHE A 10 0.46 -12.48 -7.11
C PHE A 10 1.90 -12.27 -7.60
N LEU A 11 2.37 -13.10 -8.53
CA LEU A 11 3.71 -12.97 -9.11
C LEU A 11 3.88 -11.63 -9.82
N ALA A 12 2.92 -11.24 -10.69
CA ALA A 12 2.94 -9.96 -11.38
C ALA A 12 2.96 -8.80 -10.39
N SER A 13 2.14 -8.87 -9.34
CA SER A 13 2.12 -7.87 -8.27
C SER A 13 3.48 -7.73 -7.57
N VAL A 14 4.13 -8.83 -7.25
CA VAL A 14 5.45 -8.81 -6.59
C VAL A 14 6.51 -8.24 -7.53
N LEU A 15 6.50 -8.63 -8.81
CA LEU A 15 7.43 -8.08 -9.81
C LEU A 15 7.27 -6.57 -9.97
N ILE A 16 6.03 -6.07 -10.02
CA ILE A 16 5.76 -4.62 -10.07
C ILE A 16 6.33 -3.92 -8.83
N GLN A 17 6.08 -4.46 -7.63
CA GLN A 17 6.60 -3.87 -6.39
C GLN A 17 8.12 -3.86 -6.35
N MET A 18 8.78 -4.95 -6.76
CA MET A 18 10.24 -4.99 -6.85
C MET A 18 10.78 -3.94 -7.84
N PHE A 19 10.13 -3.79 -8.99
CA PHE A 19 10.49 -2.76 -9.96
C PHE A 19 10.36 -1.34 -9.38
N VAL A 20 9.25 -1.05 -8.70
CA VAL A 20 9.02 0.25 -8.05
C VAL A 20 10.07 0.52 -6.98
N ILE A 21 10.31 -0.43 -6.07
CA ILE A 21 11.30 -0.28 -4.98
C ILE A 21 12.70 -0.08 -5.56
N THR A 22 13.08 -0.84 -6.59
CA THR A 22 14.39 -0.69 -7.24
C THR A 22 14.53 0.67 -7.91
N SER A 23 13.47 1.15 -8.56
CA SER A 23 13.46 2.47 -9.19
C SER A 23 13.62 3.58 -8.15
N LEU A 24 12.92 3.47 -7.01
CA LEU A 24 13.03 4.40 -5.87
C LEU A 24 14.43 4.37 -5.26
N ALA A 25 14.99 3.17 -5.04
CA ALA A 25 16.31 2.99 -4.45
C ALA A 25 17.44 3.52 -5.33
N THR A 26 17.29 3.43 -6.66
CA THR A 26 18.28 3.92 -7.63
C THR A 26 18.09 5.38 -8.02
N GLY A 27 17.03 6.04 -7.53
CA GLY A 27 16.71 7.43 -7.92
C GLY A 27 16.46 7.57 -9.42
N SER A 28 15.78 6.59 -10.03
CA SER A 28 15.57 6.54 -11.48
C SER A 28 14.95 7.85 -12.01
N PRO A 29 15.45 8.41 -13.13
CA PRO A 29 14.87 9.60 -13.76
C PRO A 29 13.40 9.42 -14.14
N LEU A 30 12.96 8.19 -14.35
CA LEU A 30 11.56 7.88 -14.62
C LEU A 30 10.62 8.42 -13.53
N LEU A 31 11.07 8.47 -12.28
CA LEU A 31 10.23 8.85 -11.14
C LEU A 31 9.79 10.31 -11.16
N THR A 32 10.59 11.19 -11.78
CA THR A 32 10.32 12.63 -11.85
C THR A 32 9.63 13.03 -13.14
N MET A 33 9.58 12.14 -14.15
CA MET A 33 8.85 12.36 -15.39
C MET A 33 7.35 12.46 -15.13
N THR A 34 6.67 13.34 -15.85
CA THR A 34 5.22 13.49 -15.78
C THR A 34 4.52 12.35 -16.52
N VAL A 35 3.41 11.87 -15.97
CA VAL A 35 2.62 10.78 -16.59
C VAL A 35 1.99 11.22 -17.92
N VAL A 36 1.58 12.49 -17.99
CA VAL A 36 1.01 13.12 -19.18
C VAL A 36 1.88 14.33 -19.53
N GLU A 37 2.14 14.54 -20.82
CA GLU A 37 2.83 15.74 -21.30
C GLU A 37 2.04 16.99 -20.90
N GLY A 38 2.73 17.98 -20.32
CA GLY A 38 2.09 19.18 -19.75
C GLY A 38 1.32 18.95 -18.43
N GLY A 39 1.25 17.71 -17.94
CA GLY A 39 0.71 17.38 -16.63
C GLY A 39 1.71 17.66 -15.51
N SER A 40 1.28 17.47 -14.25
CA SER A 40 2.12 17.69 -13.06
C SER A 40 2.22 16.46 -12.15
N LEU A 41 1.52 15.37 -12.45
CA LEU A 41 1.62 14.10 -11.71
C LEU A 41 2.88 13.33 -12.15
N PRO A 42 3.86 13.11 -11.26
CA PRO A 42 5.04 12.33 -11.58
C PRO A 42 4.74 10.83 -11.58
N TRP A 43 5.44 10.07 -12.43
CA TRP A 43 5.38 8.61 -12.45
C TRP A 43 5.72 8.00 -11.10
N GLY A 44 6.66 8.58 -10.34
CA GLY A 44 7.02 8.09 -9.01
C GLY A 44 5.84 8.07 -8.04
N ASN A 45 4.97 9.09 -8.08
CA ASN A 45 3.78 9.14 -7.23
C ASN A 45 2.72 8.12 -7.68
N LEU A 46 2.52 7.95 -8.99
CA LEU A 46 1.63 6.93 -9.51
C LEU A 46 2.10 5.51 -9.15
N MET A 47 3.40 5.25 -9.30
CA MET A 47 4.02 3.97 -8.95
C MET A 47 3.93 3.68 -7.44
N THR A 48 4.10 4.70 -6.61
CA THR A 48 3.95 4.60 -5.15
C THR A 48 2.50 4.26 -4.77
N ALA A 49 1.52 4.92 -5.38
CA ALA A 49 0.10 4.61 -5.17
C ALA A 49 -0.23 3.17 -5.59
N LEU A 50 0.28 2.73 -6.74
CA LEU A 50 0.11 1.35 -7.20
C LEU A 50 0.70 0.35 -6.21
N MET A 51 1.89 0.63 -5.66
CA MET A 51 2.50 -0.19 -4.62
C MET A 51 1.62 -0.28 -3.36
N PHE A 52 1.06 0.85 -2.91
CA PHE A 52 0.17 0.88 -1.74
C PHE A 52 -1.17 0.17 -1.93
N ILE A 53 -1.62 -0.03 -3.17
CA ILE A 53 -2.80 -0.85 -3.48
C ILE A 53 -2.42 -2.33 -3.55
N LEU A 54 -1.37 -2.65 -4.31
CA LEU A 54 -0.95 -4.02 -4.55
C LEU A 54 -0.46 -4.73 -3.28
N PHE A 55 0.21 -3.99 -2.40
CA PHE A 55 0.79 -4.52 -1.18
C PHE A 55 -0.25 -5.15 -0.23
N PRO A 56 -1.27 -4.43 0.28
CA PRO A 56 -2.31 -5.02 1.13
C PRO A 56 -3.13 -6.10 0.39
N LEU A 57 -3.32 -5.95 -0.92
CA LEU A 57 -4.07 -6.92 -1.71
C LEU A 57 -3.39 -8.31 -1.74
N ASN A 58 -2.04 -8.34 -1.75
CA ASN A 58 -1.28 -9.58 -1.62
C ASN A 58 -1.52 -10.32 -0.30
N PHE A 59 -1.76 -9.60 0.82
CA PHE A 59 -2.10 -10.21 2.10
C PHE A 59 -3.45 -10.93 2.06
N LEU A 60 -4.45 -10.34 1.39
CA LEU A 60 -5.76 -10.98 1.21
C LEU A 60 -5.65 -12.25 0.35
N ILE A 61 -4.86 -12.20 -0.72
CA ILE A 61 -4.65 -13.32 -1.64
C ILE A 61 -4.02 -14.52 -0.91
N ILE A 62 -2.90 -14.31 -0.21
CA ILE A 62 -2.15 -15.38 0.46
C ILE A 62 -2.99 -16.06 1.55
N ARG A 63 -3.83 -15.30 2.25
CA ARG A 63 -4.58 -15.79 3.42
C ARG A 63 -5.99 -16.27 3.14
N SER A 64 -6.44 -16.25 1.89
CA SER A 64 -7.78 -16.74 1.50
C SER A 64 -8.04 -18.22 1.84
N THR A 65 -7.00 -19.02 2.13
CA THR A 65 -7.09 -20.48 2.27
C THR A 65 -6.85 -21.05 3.66
N ARG A 66 -6.55 -20.22 4.68
CA ARG A 66 -6.21 -20.74 6.03
C ARG A 66 -7.44 -20.78 6.95
N LYS A 67 -7.64 -21.90 7.65
CA LYS A 67 -8.55 -21.98 8.80
C LYS A 67 -7.96 -21.21 9.97
N VAL A 68 -8.65 -20.16 10.39
CA VAL A 68 -8.32 -19.31 11.54
C VAL A 68 -9.63 -19.00 12.25
N HIS A 69 -9.61 -18.91 13.58
CA HIS A 69 -10.77 -18.49 14.37
C HIS A 69 -11.31 -17.13 13.84
N PRO A 70 -12.65 -16.92 13.84
CA PRO A 70 -13.27 -15.73 13.25
C PRO A 70 -12.75 -14.40 13.82
N LEU A 71 -12.41 -14.34 15.10
CA LEU A 71 -11.97 -13.10 15.77
C LEU A 71 -10.58 -12.63 15.29
N PRO A 72 -9.49 -13.43 15.38
CA PRO A 72 -8.20 -13.06 14.78
C PRO A 72 -8.29 -12.76 13.27
N LEU A 73 -9.13 -13.51 12.54
CA LEU A 73 -9.33 -13.30 11.11
C LEU A 73 -9.99 -11.94 10.80
N LYS A 74 -11.00 -11.55 11.60
CA LYS A 74 -11.68 -10.25 11.45
C LYS A 74 -10.70 -9.11 11.65
N VAL A 75 -9.88 -9.15 12.70
CA VAL A 75 -8.86 -8.13 12.97
C VAL A 75 -7.88 -7.99 11.81
N PHE A 76 -7.32 -9.10 11.34
CA PHE A 76 -6.44 -9.11 10.17
C PHE A 76 -7.10 -8.48 8.94
N ARG A 77 -8.31 -8.92 8.60
CA ARG A 77 -9.04 -8.41 7.43
C ARG A 77 -9.32 -6.91 7.55
N THR A 78 -9.73 -6.44 8.73
CA THR A 78 -9.96 -5.00 8.96
C THR A 78 -8.69 -4.20 8.73
N CYS A 79 -7.54 -4.59 9.31
CA CYS A 79 -6.28 -3.87 9.10
C CYS A 79 -5.87 -3.83 7.62
N VAL A 80 -6.00 -4.94 6.91
CA VAL A 80 -5.64 -5.02 5.49
C VAL A 80 -6.61 -4.21 4.61
N LEU A 81 -7.91 -4.23 4.91
CA LEU A 81 -8.90 -3.43 4.17
C LEU A 81 -8.72 -1.93 4.42
N VAL A 82 -8.44 -1.52 5.65
CA VAL A 82 -8.14 -0.11 5.96
C VAL A 82 -6.89 0.32 5.19
N SER A 83 -5.82 -0.48 5.22
CA SER A 83 -4.60 -0.21 4.43
C SER A 83 -4.90 -0.09 2.92
N LEU A 84 -5.76 -0.95 2.37
CA LEU A 84 -6.16 -0.87 0.96
C LEU A 84 -6.90 0.44 0.66
N VAL A 85 -7.82 0.86 1.53
CA VAL A 85 -8.53 2.14 1.40
C VAL A 85 -7.55 3.30 1.43
N LEU A 86 -6.59 3.30 2.35
CA LEU A 86 -5.52 4.31 2.40
C LEU A 86 -4.67 4.30 1.12
N GLY A 87 -4.33 3.12 0.58
CA GLY A 87 -3.59 3.01 -0.67
C GLY A 87 -4.35 3.60 -1.86
N VAL A 88 -5.65 3.31 -1.98
CA VAL A 88 -6.51 3.85 -3.05
C VAL A 88 -6.66 5.37 -2.92
N LEU A 89 -6.83 5.87 -1.70
CA LEU A 89 -6.99 7.30 -1.43
C LEU A 89 -5.67 8.07 -1.43
N TRP A 90 -4.52 7.41 -1.63
CA TRP A 90 -3.23 8.05 -1.42
C TRP A 90 -2.97 9.24 -2.34
N ILE A 91 -3.29 9.12 -3.63
CA ILE A 91 -3.13 10.24 -4.59
C ILE A 91 -4.05 11.43 -4.21
N PRO A 92 -5.38 11.24 -4.05
CA PRO A 92 -6.27 12.32 -3.62
C PRO A 92 -5.84 12.98 -2.31
N MET A 93 -5.44 12.19 -1.30
CA MET A 93 -5.00 12.70 0.00
C MET A 93 -3.69 13.47 -0.12
N THR A 94 -2.76 13.01 -0.96
CA THR A 94 -1.52 13.73 -1.23
C THR A 94 -1.82 15.10 -1.82
N TYR A 95 -2.64 15.17 -2.87
CA TYR A 95 -3.02 16.45 -3.48
C TYR A 95 -3.74 17.37 -2.49
N ALA A 96 -4.65 16.84 -1.68
CA ALA A 96 -5.38 17.62 -0.67
C ALA A 96 -4.46 18.21 0.41
N LEU A 97 -3.36 17.52 0.74
CA LEU A 97 -2.41 17.97 1.77
C LEU A 97 -1.30 18.86 1.23
N SER A 98 -0.74 18.57 0.06
CA SER A 98 0.37 19.33 -0.53
C SER A 98 -0.09 20.47 -1.45
N GLY A 99 -1.32 20.43 -1.95
CA GLY A 99 -1.83 21.37 -2.96
C GLY A 99 -1.25 21.13 -4.37
N ASN A 100 -0.52 20.03 -4.59
CA ASN A 100 0.09 19.70 -5.87
C ASN A 100 0.21 18.17 -6.07
N TRP A 101 0.47 17.76 -7.31
CA TRP A 101 0.58 16.35 -7.67
C TRP A 101 1.96 15.73 -7.41
N SER A 102 2.97 16.55 -7.11
CA SER A 102 4.35 16.13 -6.85
C SER A 102 4.65 15.83 -5.38
N ALA A 103 3.65 15.96 -4.49
CA ALA A 103 3.80 15.82 -3.04
C ALA A 103 4.86 16.77 -2.44
N THR A 104 5.01 17.96 -3.02
CA THR A 104 5.98 18.97 -2.56
C THR A 104 5.34 19.86 -1.49
N PHE A 105 5.97 20.00 -0.33
CA PHE A 105 5.47 20.84 0.75
C PHE A 105 6.33 22.11 0.86
N HIS A 106 5.71 23.27 0.75
CA HIS A 106 6.38 24.56 0.93
C HIS A 106 5.96 25.17 2.28
N GLY A 107 6.86 25.16 3.26
CA GLY A 107 6.70 25.92 4.51
C GLY A 107 5.70 25.39 5.54
N GLU A 108 4.96 24.30 5.28
CA GLU A 108 3.98 23.74 6.23
C GLU A 108 4.43 22.41 6.88
N ASP A 109 4.92 22.50 8.11
CA ASP A 109 5.43 21.34 8.86
C ASP A 109 4.29 20.36 9.26
N THR A 110 3.12 20.87 9.65
CA THR A 110 2.01 20.02 10.13
C THR A 110 1.39 19.15 9.03
N LYS A 111 1.09 19.70 7.85
CA LYS A 111 0.52 18.91 6.73
C LYS A 111 1.51 17.86 6.22
N SER A 112 2.79 18.21 6.15
CA SER A 112 3.88 17.28 5.83
C SER A 112 3.95 16.12 6.82
N LYS A 113 3.91 16.40 8.14
CA LYS A 113 3.89 15.37 9.19
C LYS A 113 2.69 14.42 9.07
N ILE A 114 1.49 14.96 8.83
CA ILE A 114 0.29 14.15 8.62
C ILE A 114 0.44 13.27 7.38
N TRP A 115 0.94 13.83 6.29
CA TRP A 115 1.17 13.09 5.04
C TRP A 115 2.20 11.96 5.23
N TRP A 116 3.28 12.20 5.97
CA TRP A 116 4.25 11.16 6.31
C TRP A 116 3.63 10.06 7.16
N ALA A 117 2.90 10.41 8.21
CA ALA A 117 2.22 9.45 9.07
C ALA A 117 1.24 8.57 8.26
N TYR A 118 0.47 9.19 7.37
CA TYR A 118 -0.44 8.51 6.46
C TYR A 118 0.30 7.55 5.50
N THR A 119 1.37 8.05 4.87
CA THR A 119 2.18 7.30 3.91
C THR A 119 2.84 6.08 4.56
N TYR A 120 3.35 6.21 5.79
CA TYR A 120 3.93 5.09 6.53
C TYR A 120 2.90 4.14 7.13
N ALA A 121 1.77 4.65 7.62
CA ALA A 121 0.69 3.82 8.16
C ALA A 121 0.15 2.83 7.11
N THR A 122 0.08 3.26 5.85
CA THR A 122 -0.46 2.47 4.74
C THR A 122 0.20 1.08 4.61
N PRO A 123 1.53 0.93 4.45
CA PRO A 123 2.19 -0.37 4.41
C PRO A 123 2.40 -1.03 5.77
N ILE A 124 2.39 -0.27 6.88
CA ILE A 124 2.59 -0.85 8.24
C ILE A 124 1.35 -1.61 8.71
N LEU A 125 0.15 -1.12 8.40
CA LEU A 125 -1.12 -1.70 8.87
C LEU A 125 -1.32 -3.20 8.52
N PRO A 126 -1.04 -3.68 7.30
CA PRO A 126 -1.12 -5.10 6.96
C PRO A 126 -0.18 -5.97 7.80
N PHE A 127 1.04 -5.48 8.08
CA PHE A 127 1.97 -6.17 8.96
C PHE A 127 1.47 -6.20 10.40
N ALA A 128 1.04 -5.05 10.94
CA ALA A 128 0.49 -4.96 12.28
C ALA A 128 -0.71 -5.90 12.45
N GLY A 129 -1.64 -5.91 11.49
CA GLY A 129 -2.78 -6.82 11.48
C GLY A 129 -2.37 -8.30 11.41
N TYR A 130 -1.31 -8.62 10.66
CA TYR A 130 -0.77 -9.97 10.61
C TYR A 130 -0.19 -10.42 11.95
N PHE A 131 0.64 -9.60 12.59
CA PHE A 131 1.24 -9.92 13.89
C PHE A 131 0.18 -10.01 14.99
N LEU A 132 -0.77 -9.07 15.00
CA LEU A 132 -1.87 -9.07 15.96
C LEU A 132 -2.74 -10.32 15.82
N MET A 133 -3.07 -10.72 14.59
CA MET A 133 -3.78 -11.99 14.35
C MET A 133 -2.99 -13.19 14.87
N ARG A 134 -1.67 -13.23 14.70
CA ARG A 134 -0.82 -14.32 15.21
C ARG A 134 -0.87 -14.39 16.73
N ILE A 135 -0.77 -13.25 17.42
CA ILE A 135 -0.86 -13.17 18.87
C ILE A 135 -2.24 -13.64 19.34
N LEU A 136 -3.32 -13.15 18.74
CA LEU A 136 -4.68 -13.54 19.10
C LEU A 136 -4.95 -15.04 18.84
N SER A 137 -4.33 -15.63 17.81
CA SER A 137 -4.49 -17.06 17.51
C SER A 137 -3.89 -17.98 18.58
N ILE A 138 -3.06 -17.47 19.50
CA ILE A 138 -2.57 -18.22 20.67
C ILE A 138 -3.73 -18.49 21.64
N PHE A 139 -4.61 -17.51 21.80
CA PHE A 139 -5.75 -17.55 22.73
C PHE A 139 -7.01 -18.11 22.07
N PHE A 140 -7.19 -17.89 20.76
CA PHE A 140 -8.36 -18.31 19.99
C PHE A 140 -7.98 -19.36 18.95
N LYS A 141 -8.04 -20.64 19.33
CA LYS A 141 -7.79 -21.78 18.43
C LYS A 141 -8.94 -21.94 17.42
N PRO A 142 -8.65 -22.41 16.19
CA PRO A 142 -9.63 -22.57 15.12
C PRO A 142 -10.68 -23.64 15.39
#